data_AF-A0A955Q3X5-F1
#
_entry.id   AF-A0A955Q3X5-F1
#
_cell.length_a   1.000
_cell.length_b   1.000
_cell.length_c   1.000
_cell.angle_alpha   90.00
_cell.angle_beta   90.00
_cell.angle_gamma   90.00
#
_symmetry.space_group_name_H-M   'P 1'
#
loop_
_entity.id
_entity.type
_entity.pdbx_description
1 polymer ?
#
loop_
_entity_poly.entity_id
_entity_poly.type
_entity_poly.pdbx_seq_one_letter_code
_entity_poly.pdbx_strand_id
1 'polypeptide(L)'
;MMRREWLVVWCGAAILIAATVLVCLADESQGRMMRDQMHDGHDQGNQEEQTANNFKHLLKHAKEIGLTPEQIGRLKAMQLDFSRTQSRMEADIKIATLELDALLEEEQTELSTIQAKINELKQAEGALLLAAITSKREATAMLTPDQREKDRVHREKMKSKGKGEQHGGEGGGGDGGGHQG
;
A
#
# COMPACT_ATOMS: atom_id res chain seq x y z
N MET A 1 -60.84 11.77 -40.14
CA MET A 1 -60.42 11.65 -38.72
C MET A 1 -58.89 11.63 -38.69
N MET A 2 -58.26 12.74 -38.33
CA MET A 2 -56.80 12.86 -38.20
C MET A 2 -56.33 12.40 -36.81
N ARG A 3 -55.14 11.79 -36.73
CA ARG A 3 -54.04 11.97 -35.72
C ARG A 3 -52.95 10.91 -36.00
N ARG A 4 -51.87 11.28 -36.74
CA ARG A 4 -50.50 11.63 -36.25
C ARG A 4 -49.74 10.40 -35.74
N GLU A 5 -48.92 9.69 -36.54
CA GLU A 5 -47.57 10.02 -37.04
C GLU A 5 -46.58 10.47 -35.95
N TRP A 6 -45.29 10.14 -36.12
CA TRP A 6 -44.09 10.41 -35.29
C TRP A 6 -43.59 9.21 -34.47
N LEU A 7 -43.02 8.19 -35.12
CA LEU A 7 -42.05 7.26 -34.49
C LEU A 7 -41.05 6.63 -35.50
N VAL A 8 -40.73 7.30 -36.62
CA VAL A 8 -39.83 6.75 -37.67
C VAL A 8 -38.54 7.56 -37.89
N VAL A 9 -38.26 8.61 -37.10
CA VAL A 9 -37.14 9.55 -37.42
C VAL A 9 -35.89 9.46 -36.52
N TRP A 10 -35.80 8.56 -35.54
CA TRP A 10 -34.59 8.46 -34.69
C TRP A 10 -33.78 7.16 -34.83
N CYS A 11 -33.92 6.44 -35.94
CA CYS A 11 -33.03 5.30 -36.28
C CYS A 11 -31.90 5.66 -37.26
N GLY A 12 -31.76 6.93 -37.65
CA GLY A 12 -30.86 7.35 -38.74
C GLY A 12 -29.58 8.08 -38.36
N ALA A 13 -29.28 8.31 -37.08
CA ALA A 13 -28.23 9.27 -36.66
C ALA A 13 -27.20 8.74 -35.64
N ALA A 14 -27.02 7.41 -35.52
CA ALA A 14 -25.99 6.83 -34.64
C ALA A 14 -25.08 5.81 -35.35
N ILE A 15 -25.12 5.73 -36.68
CA ILE A 15 -24.28 4.82 -37.50
C ILE A 15 -23.22 5.59 -38.31
N LEU A 16 -23.03 6.89 -38.04
CA LEU A 16 -22.02 7.74 -38.69
C LEU A 16 -21.10 8.47 -37.70
N ILE A 17 -20.67 7.77 -36.65
CA ILE A 17 -19.41 8.07 -35.94
C ILE A 17 -18.61 6.77 -35.85
N ALA A 18 -18.48 6.11 -37.00
CA ALA A 18 -17.71 4.90 -37.20
C ALA A 18 -16.82 5.08 -38.45
N ALA A 19 -16.06 6.18 -38.53
CA ALA A 19 -15.01 6.38 -39.54
C ALA A 19 -14.20 7.67 -39.29
N THR A 20 -13.42 7.70 -38.21
CA THR A 20 -12.20 8.54 -38.00
C THR A 20 -11.80 8.25 -36.55
N VAL A 21 -10.90 7.32 -36.23
CA VAL A 21 -9.47 7.36 -36.52
C VAL A 21 -8.95 5.93 -36.39
N LEU A 22 -8.62 5.30 -37.50
CA LEU A 22 -7.62 4.24 -37.54
C LEU A 22 -6.62 4.66 -38.60
N VAL A 23 -5.45 5.11 -38.15
CA VAL A 23 -4.09 4.95 -38.69
C VAL A 23 -3.22 6.04 -38.06
N CYS A 24 -2.50 5.66 -37.02
CA CYS A 24 -1.12 6.05 -36.72
C CYS A 24 -0.61 5.11 -35.61
N LEU A 25 -0.48 3.82 -35.96
CA LEU A 25 0.50 2.96 -35.28
C LEU A 25 1.85 3.33 -35.87
N ALA A 26 2.50 4.31 -35.27
CA ALA A 26 3.93 4.54 -35.44
C ALA A 26 4.63 3.95 -34.22
N ASP A 27 5.49 3.00 -34.54
CA ASP A 27 6.45 2.31 -33.70
C ASP A 27 7.31 3.30 -32.89
N GLU A 28 7.25 3.22 -31.56
CA GLU A 28 8.21 3.86 -30.67
C GLU A 28 8.71 2.82 -29.66
N SER A 29 9.27 1.73 -30.19
CA SER A 29 9.89 0.67 -29.41
C SER A 29 11.36 0.94 -29.10
N GLN A 30 11.70 2.07 -28.46
CA GLN A 30 13.01 2.20 -27.77
C GLN A 30 13.07 3.47 -26.92
N GLY A 31 12.81 3.35 -25.61
CA GLY A 31 13.06 4.47 -24.70
C GLY A 31 12.39 4.50 -23.33
N ARG A 32 11.88 3.39 -22.77
CA ARG A 32 11.44 3.35 -21.36
C ARG A 32 11.90 2.07 -20.68
N MET A 33 13.20 1.92 -20.47
CA MET A 33 13.74 0.93 -19.53
C MET A 33 14.72 1.57 -18.56
N MET A 34 14.33 2.70 -17.94
CA MET A 34 15.05 3.36 -16.83
C MET A 34 14.11 4.24 -15.95
N ARG A 35 12.80 3.96 -15.86
CA ARG A 35 11.87 4.78 -15.03
C ARG A 35 11.25 4.03 -13.83
N ASP A 36 11.45 2.72 -13.73
CA ASP A 36 10.88 1.88 -12.66
C ASP A 36 11.84 1.63 -11.49
N GLN A 37 12.99 2.32 -11.47
CA GLN A 37 13.96 2.23 -10.39
C GLN A 37 14.08 3.58 -9.67
N MET A 38 12.93 4.14 -9.28
CA MET A 38 12.91 5.10 -8.19
C MET A 38 12.97 4.29 -6.90
N HIS A 39 14.06 4.44 -6.16
CA HIS A 39 14.22 3.90 -4.82
C HIS A 39 13.01 4.30 -3.97
N ASP A 40 12.28 3.26 -3.60
CA ASP A 40 11.10 3.25 -2.76
C ASP A 40 11.29 4.19 -1.55
N GLY A 41 10.38 5.15 -1.41
CA GLY A 41 10.36 6.10 -0.31
C GLY A 41 10.11 5.36 1.00
N HIS A 42 11.20 5.05 1.71
CA HIS A 42 11.28 4.20 2.90
C HIS A 42 10.51 4.65 4.15
N ASP A 43 9.51 5.55 4.09
CA ASP A 43 8.89 6.12 5.30
C ASP A 43 7.37 5.97 5.41
N GLN A 44 6.65 5.59 4.35
CA GLN A 44 5.19 5.36 4.46
C GLN A 44 4.81 3.95 4.92
N GLY A 45 5.66 2.94 4.72
CA GLY A 45 5.37 1.54 5.09
C GLY A 45 5.51 1.18 6.58
N ASN A 46 5.99 2.09 7.44
CA ASN A 46 6.41 1.69 8.79
C ASN A 46 5.23 1.33 9.71
N GLN A 47 4.09 2.03 9.62
CA GLN A 47 2.99 1.82 10.58
C GLN A 47 2.14 0.57 10.29
N GLU A 48 1.91 0.29 9.02
CA GLU A 48 1.20 -0.93 8.58
C GLU A 48 2.04 -2.17 8.88
N GLU A 49 3.33 -2.12 8.53
CA GLU A 49 4.26 -3.21 8.84
C GLU A 49 4.37 -3.40 10.36
N GLN A 50 4.50 -2.32 11.14
CA GLN A 50 4.47 -2.39 12.60
C GLN A 50 3.17 -3.02 13.13
N THR A 51 2.04 -2.76 12.49
CA THR A 51 0.73 -3.32 12.88
C THR A 51 0.64 -4.80 12.55
N ALA A 52 1.03 -5.21 11.34
CA ALA A 52 1.13 -6.62 10.97
C ALA A 52 2.12 -7.38 11.88
N ASN A 53 3.27 -6.78 12.17
CA ASN A 53 4.27 -7.31 13.09
C ASN A 53 3.73 -7.38 14.52
N ASN A 54 2.87 -6.44 14.93
CA ASN A 54 2.19 -6.48 16.23
C ASN A 54 1.27 -7.70 16.36
N PHE A 55 0.40 -7.94 15.37
CA PHE A 55 -0.45 -9.14 15.36
C PHE A 55 0.37 -10.44 15.38
N LYS A 56 1.39 -10.53 14.51
CA LYS A 56 2.30 -11.67 14.46
C LYS A 56 2.96 -11.91 15.81
N HIS A 57 3.42 -10.85 16.49
CA HIS A 57 4.05 -10.95 17.81
C HIS A 57 3.10 -11.50 18.88
N LEU A 58 1.92 -10.89 19.02
CA LEU A 58 0.93 -11.30 20.02
C LEU A 58 0.49 -12.76 19.83
N LEU A 59 0.27 -13.18 18.57
CA LEU A 59 -0.12 -14.55 18.25
C LEU A 59 1.02 -15.55 18.47
N LYS A 60 2.25 -15.19 18.08
CA LYS A 60 3.44 -16.05 18.25
C LYS A 60 3.76 -16.29 19.73
N HIS A 61 3.50 -15.30 20.58
CA HIS A 61 3.82 -15.34 22.01
C HIS A 61 2.58 -15.41 22.91
N ALA A 62 1.48 -15.94 22.37
CA ALA A 62 0.21 -16.01 23.07
C ALA A 62 0.31 -16.74 24.41
N LYS A 63 1.14 -17.79 24.50
CA LYS A 63 1.33 -18.57 25.72
C LYS A 63 2.08 -17.78 26.79
N GLU A 64 3.16 -17.11 26.41
CA GLU A 64 4.00 -16.30 27.29
C GLU A 64 3.24 -15.07 27.82
N ILE A 65 2.42 -14.46 26.97
CA ILE A 65 1.56 -13.33 27.33
C ILE A 65 0.36 -13.81 28.17
N GLY A 66 -0.06 -15.07 28.02
CA GLY A 66 -1.20 -15.66 28.72
C GLY A 66 -2.53 -15.31 28.08
N LEU A 67 -2.59 -15.27 26.75
CA LEU A 67 -3.81 -15.02 25.99
C LEU A 67 -4.77 -16.20 26.08
N THR A 68 -6.06 -15.92 26.22
CA THR A 68 -7.11 -16.94 26.20
C THR A 68 -7.37 -17.45 24.77
N PRO A 69 -7.94 -18.66 24.61
CA PRO A 69 -8.34 -19.15 23.28
C PRO A 69 -9.27 -18.19 22.52
N GLU A 70 -10.17 -17.52 23.25
CA GLU A 70 -11.07 -16.50 22.69
C GLU A 70 -10.32 -15.27 22.19
N GLN A 71 -9.37 -14.74 22.98
CA GLN A 71 -8.52 -13.62 22.55
C GLN A 71 -7.68 -13.97 21.32
N ILE A 72 -7.13 -15.19 21.26
CA ILE A 72 -6.36 -15.69 20.11
C ILE A 72 -7.26 -15.75 18.86
N GLY A 73 -8.48 -16.27 19.00
CA GLY A 73 -9.45 -16.32 17.91
C GLY A 73 -9.77 -14.94 17.35
N ARG A 74 -10.04 -13.98 18.23
CA ARG A 74 -10.32 -12.59 17.83
C ARG A 74 -9.10 -11.90 17.20
N LEU A 75 -7.89 -12.13 17.72
CA LEU A 75 -6.65 -11.59 17.13
C LEU A 75 -6.39 -12.12 15.71
N LYS A 76 -6.67 -13.40 15.45
CA LYS A 76 -6.57 -13.96 14.08
C LYS A 76 -7.58 -13.34 13.13
N ALA A 77 -8.83 -13.13 13.59
CA ALA A 77 -9.85 -12.48 12.79
C ALA A 77 -9.46 -11.04 12.45
N MET A 78 -9.06 -10.25 13.45
CA MET A 78 -8.58 -8.88 13.25
C MET A 78 -7.35 -8.82 12.33
N GLN A 79 -6.38 -9.73 12.46
CA GLN A 79 -5.22 -9.79 11.57
C GLN A 79 -5.64 -10.01 10.12
N LEU A 80 -6.57 -10.94 9.88
CA LEU A 80 -7.06 -11.25 8.55
C LEU A 80 -7.85 -10.09 7.95
N ASP A 81 -8.72 -9.46 8.73
CA ASP A 81 -9.53 -8.33 8.27
C ASP A 81 -8.68 -7.09 8.01
N PHE A 82 -7.68 -6.81 8.86
CA PHE A 82 -6.70 -5.77 8.62
C PHE A 82 -5.91 -6.04 7.34
N SER A 83 -5.41 -7.26 7.15
CA SER A 83 -4.66 -7.63 5.94
C SER A 83 -5.48 -7.45 4.66
N ARG A 84 -6.77 -7.84 4.66
CA ARG A 84 -7.67 -7.62 3.52
C ARG A 84 -7.89 -6.14 3.25
N THR A 85 -8.13 -5.37 4.32
CA THR A 85 -8.38 -3.94 4.24
C THR A 85 -7.16 -3.21 3.69
N GLN A 86 -5.98 -3.51 4.23
CA GLN A 86 -4.70 -2.98 3.77
C GLN A 86 -4.49 -3.25 2.29
N SER A 87 -4.59 -4.51 1.83
CA SER A 87 -4.36 -4.84 0.42
C SER A 87 -5.33 -4.11 -0.52
N ARG A 88 -6.59 -3.90 -0.12
CA ARG A 88 -7.55 -3.13 -0.92
C ARG A 88 -7.15 -1.65 -0.98
N MET A 89 -6.83 -1.06 0.16
CA MET A 89 -6.46 0.37 0.23
C MET A 89 -5.14 0.65 -0.50
N GLU A 90 -4.14 -0.23 -0.39
CA GLU A 90 -2.90 -0.14 -1.16
C GLU A 90 -3.16 -0.20 -2.67
N ALA A 91 -4.09 -1.07 -3.11
CA ALA A 91 -4.48 -1.14 -4.51
C ALA A 91 -5.19 0.14 -4.97
N ASP A 92 -6.11 0.68 -4.16
CA ASP A 92 -6.82 1.93 -4.45
C ASP A 92 -5.84 3.11 -4.53
N ILE A 93 -4.87 3.19 -3.61
CA ILE A 93 -3.78 4.19 -3.63
C ILE A 93 -2.96 4.05 -4.92
N LYS A 94 -2.57 2.82 -5.28
CA LYS A 94 -1.80 2.58 -6.51
C LYS A 94 -2.55 3.01 -7.76
N ILE A 95 -3.86 2.76 -7.83
CA ILE A 95 -4.72 3.21 -8.92
C ILE A 95 -4.74 4.75 -8.97
N ALA A 96 -4.98 5.42 -7.85
CA ALA A 96 -5.00 6.87 -7.78
C ALA A 96 -3.65 7.51 -8.17
N THR A 97 -2.53 6.88 -7.84
CA THR A 97 -1.20 7.29 -8.30
C THR A 97 -1.05 7.18 -9.81
N LEU A 98 -1.46 6.06 -10.41
CA LEU A 98 -1.41 5.88 -11.87
C LEU A 98 -2.33 6.88 -12.60
N GLU A 99 -3.50 7.19 -12.03
CA GLU A 99 -4.40 8.21 -12.56
C GLU A 99 -3.78 9.61 -12.46
N LEU A 100 -3.10 9.93 -11.37
CA LEU A 100 -2.37 11.18 -11.22
C LEU A 100 -1.25 11.29 -12.26
N ASP A 101 -0.46 10.22 -12.47
CA ASP A 101 0.60 10.20 -13.47
C ASP A 101 0.05 10.43 -14.89
N ALA A 102 -1.09 9.83 -15.22
CA ALA A 102 -1.76 10.05 -16.50
C ALA A 102 -2.22 11.50 -16.69
N LEU A 103 -2.78 12.13 -15.65
CA LEU A 103 -3.17 13.54 -15.66
C LEU A 103 -1.97 14.48 -15.86
N LEU A 104 -0.80 14.11 -15.34
CA LEU A 104 0.44 14.89 -15.50
C LEU A 104 1.08 14.74 -16.89
N GLU A 105 0.84 13.63 -17.60
CA GLU A 105 1.29 13.46 -18.99
C GLU A 105 0.39 14.20 -19.99
N GLU A 106 -0.87 14.53 -19.63
CA GLU A 106 -1.80 15.29 -20.47
C GLU A 106 -1.58 16.80 -20.34
N GLU A 107 -1.03 17.43 -21.39
CA GLU A 107 -0.59 18.84 -21.43
C GLU A 107 -1.72 19.85 -21.13
N GLN A 108 -2.96 19.49 -21.44
CA GLN A 108 -4.13 20.36 -21.30
C GLN A 108 -4.86 20.17 -19.96
N THR A 109 -4.34 19.32 -19.06
CA THR A 109 -4.99 19.11 -17.76
C THR A 109 -4.90 20.36 -16.89
N GLU A 110 -6.07 20.85 -16.47
CA GLU A 110 -6.18 21.97 -15.54
C GLU A 110 -5.52 21.65 -14.18
N LEU A 111 -4.78 22.61 -13.61
CA LEU A 111 -4.11 22.47 -12.32
C LEU A 111 -5.07 22.11 -11.17
N SER A 112 -6.33 22.57 -11.25
CA SER A 112 -7.37 22.25 -10.28
C SER A 112 -7.73 20.75 -10.25
N THR A 113 -7.70 20.09 -11.42
CA THR A 113 -7.92 18.64 -11.55
C THR A 113 -6.77 17.86 -10.92
N ILE A 114 -5.52 18.26 -11.19
CA ILE A 114 -4.32 17.67 -10.58
C ILE A 114 -4.37 17.82 -9.06
N GLN A 115 -4.70 19.02 -8.56
CA GLN A 115 -4.80 19.28 -7.13
C GLN A 115 -5.90 18.44 -6.46
N ALA A 116 -7.04 18.24 -7.13
CA ALA A 116 -8.11 17.37 -6.62
C ALA A 116 -7.64 15.91 -6.50
N LYS A 117 -6.95 15.38 -7.52
CA LYS A 117 -6.42 14.01 -7.50
C LYS A 117 -5.32 13.82 -6.44
N ILE A 118 -4.45 14.82 -6.25
CA ILE A 118 -3.46 14.81 -5.16
C ILE A 118 -4.16 14.74 -3.79
N ASN A 119 -5.21 15.53 -3.58
CA ASN A 119 -5.94 15.52 -2.31
C ASN A 119 -6.62 14.17 -2.05
N GLU A 120 -7.20 13.56 -3.09
CA GLU A 120 -7.78 12.22 -3.02
C GLU A 120 -6.72 11.18 -2.63
N LEU A 121 -5.57 11.18 -3.31
CA LEU A 121 -4.46 10.28 -3.00
C LEU A 121 -3.98 10.43 -1.55
N LYS A 122 -3.77 11.67 -1.08
CA LYS A 122 -3.35 11.92 0.31
C LYS A 122 -4.40 11.55 1.35
N GLN A 123 -5.68 11.70 1.01
CA GLN A 123 -6.76 11.20 1.85
C GLN A 123 -6.73 9.67 1.96
N ALA A 124 -6.49 8.97 0.85
CA ALA A 124 -6.39 7.51 0.83
C ALA A 124 -5.17 7.01 1.66
N GLU A 125 -3.98 7.60 1.47
CA GLU A 125 -2.79 7.32 2.28
C GLU A 125 -3.06 7.54 3.78
N GLY A 126 -3.69 8.67 4.14
CA GLY A 126 -4.04 8.98 5.52
C GLY A 126 -5.06 8.01 6.12
N ALA A 127 -6.04 7.57 5.32
CA ALA A 127 -7.02 6.58 5.75
C ALA A 127 -6.35 5.23 6.04
N LEU A 128 -5.37 4.82 5.23
CA LEU A 128 -4.64 3.56 5.43
C LEU A 128 -3.80 3.60 6.71
N LEU A 129 -3.09 4.71 6.95
CA LEU A 129 -2.37 4.95 8.20
C LEU A 129 -3.32 4.87 9.42
N LEU A 130 -4.49 5.49 9.33
CA LEU A 130 -5.48 5.46 10.41
C LEU A 130 -6.03 4.04 10.66
N ALA A 131 -6.26 3.25 9.60
CA ALA A 131 -6.70 1.86 9.71
C ALA A 131 -5.65 0.99 10.44
N ALA A 132 -4.36 1.18 10.13
CA ALA A 132 -3.26 0.50 10.83
C ALA A 132 -3.22 0.86 12.32
N ILE A 133 -3.24 2.16 12.64
CA ILE A 133 -3.22 2.64 14.04
C ILE A 133 -4.42 2.12 14.82
N THR A 134 -5.61 2.18 14.22
CA THR A 134 -6.85 1.70 14.85
C THR A 134 -6.77 0.20 15.13
N SER A 135 -6.38 -0.60 14.15
CA SER A 135 -6.24 -2.06 14.29
C SER A 135 -5.24 -2.44 15.39
N LYS A 136 -4.10 -1.75 15.46
CA LYS A 136 -3.11 -1.94 16.53
C LYS A 136 -3.66 -1.58 17.90
N ARG A 137 -4.41 -0.48 18.01
CA ARG A 137 -5.03 -0.04 19.28
C ARG A 137 -6.11 -1.01 19.75
N GLU A 138 -6.95 -1.50 18.85
CA GLU A 138 -7.98 -2.50 19.16
C GLU A 138 -7.38 -3.81 19.65
N ALA A 139 -6.35 -4.31 18.95
CA ALA A 139 -5.62 -5.51 19.37
C ALA A 139 -5.03 -5.37 20.79
N THR A 140 -4.54 -4.17 21.12
CA THR A 140 -3.95 -3.88 22.45
C THR A 140 -5.01 -3.69 23.52
N ALA A 141 -6.14 -3.07 23.19
CA ALA A 141 -7.25 -2.80 24.13
C ALA A 141 -7.92 -4.09 24.63
N MET A 142 -7.85 -5.17 23.84
CA MET A 142 -8.33 -6.49 24.21
C MET A 142 -7.50 -7.22 25.26
N LEU A 143 -6.27 -6.77 25.49
CA LEU A 143 -5.39 -7.35 26.49
C LEU A 143 -5.75 -6.81 27.87
N THR A 144 -5.71 -7.68 28.89
CA THR A 144 -5.79 -7.24 30.28
C THR A 144 -4.55 -6.42 30.66
N PRO A 145 -4.60 -5.60 31.73
CA PRO A 145 -3.41 -4.88 32.21
C PRO A 145 -2.19 -5.80 32.41
N ASP A 146 -2.40 -6.97 33.02
CA ASP A 146 -1.34 -7.95 33.27
C ASP A 146 -0.76 -8.52 31.96
N GLN A 147 -1.61 -8.79 30.96
CA GLN A 147 -1.17 -9.27 29.65
C GLN A 147 -0.37 -8.21 28.89
N ARG A 148 -0.77 -6.93 28.98
CA ARG A 148 -0.03 -5.82 28.36
C ARG A 148 1.37 -5.68 28.97
N GLU A 149 1.48 -5.83 30.29
CA GLU A 149 2.77 -5.78 30.96
C GLU A 149 3.67 -6.97 30.56
N LYS A 150 3.11 -8.18 30.46
CA LYS A 150 3.83 -9.35 29.95
C LYS A 150 4.31 -9.18 28.51
N ASP A 151 3.47 -8.64 27.63
CA ASP A 151 3.84 -8.30 26.25
C ASP A 151 4.99 -7.27 26.22
N ARG A 152 4.91 -6.20 27.02
CA ARG A 152 5.95 -5.17 27.12
C ARG A 152 7.30 -5.77 27.55
N VAL A 153 7.32 -6.52 28.65
CA VAL A 153 8.54 -7.17 29.17
C VAL A 153 9.12 -8.15 28.16
N HIS A 154 8.26 -8.93 27.49
CA HIS A 154 8.71 -9.88 26.47
C HIS A 154 9.34 -9.17 25.25
N ARG A 155 8.74 -8.07 24.78
CA ARG A 155 9.29 -7.24 23.69
C ARG A 155 10.65 -6.62 24.05
N GLU A 156 10.79 -6.12 25.27
CA GLU A 156 12.05 -5.56 25.76
C GLU A 156 13.17 -6.62 25.80
N LYS A 157 12.85 -7.82 26.27
CA LYS A 157 13.77 -8.96 26.27
C LYS A 157 14.21 -9.38 24.87
N MET A 158 13.31 -9.33 23.89
CA MET A 158 13.65 -9.64 22.50
C MET A 158 14.55 -8.56 21.88
N LYS A 159 14.31 -7.28 22.20
CA LYS A 159 15.16 -6.16 21.74
C LYS A 159 16.56 -6.19 22.35
N SER A 160 16.71 -6.58 23.61
CA SER A 160 18.03 -6.65 24.28
C SER A 160 18.87 -7.81 23.76
N LYS A 161 18.26 -8.94 23.40
CA LYS A 161 18.96 -10.09 22.80
C LYS A 161 19.47 -9.81 21.38
N GLY A 162 18.69 -9.11 20.56
CA GLY A 162 19.09 -8.80 19.17
C GLY A 162 20.24 -7.78 19.03
N LYS A 163 20.54 -7.01 20.09
CA LYS A 163 21.66 -6.06 20.09
C LYS A 163 23.02 -6.68 20.48
N GLY A 164 23.03 -7.91 20.97
CA GLY A 164 24.26 -8.61 21.39
C GLY A 164 25.03 -9.28 20.26
N GLU A 165 24.45 -9.40 19.06
CA GLU A 165 25.00 -10.21 17.95
C GLU A 165 25.42 -9.39 16.71
N GLN A 166 25.27 -8.06 16.71
CA GLN A 166 25.63 -7.17 15.59
C GLN A 166 26.94 -6.39 15.78
N HIS A 167 27.88 -6.91 16.57
CA HIS A 167 29.22 -6.32 16.78
C HIS A 167 30.33 -7.31 16.40
N GLY A 168 30.22 -7.96 15.23
CA GLY A 168 31.23 -8.93 14.76
C GLY A 168 31.32 -9.09 13.23
N GLY A 169 30.84 -8.10 12.47
CA GLY A 169 31.01 -8.04 11.02
C GLY A 169 32.12 -7.07 10.65
N GLU A 170 33.37 -7.41 10.99
CA GLU A 170 34.53 -6.74 10.40
C GLU A 170 34.45 -6.94 8.88
N GLY A 171 34.28 -5.82 8.17
CA GLY A 171 34.24 -5.77 6.72
C GLY A 171 35.50 -6.40 6.15
N GLY A 172 35.33 -7.52 5.46
CA GLY A 172 36.31 -8.06 4.52
C GLY A 172 36.47 -7.09 3.35
N GLY A 173 37.26 -6.04 3.55
CA GLY A 173 37.80 -5.20 2.50
C GLY A 173 39.01 -5.90 1.90
N GLY A 174 38.76 -6.74 0.89
CA GLY A 174 39.78 -7.02 -0.11
C GLY A 174 39.91 -5.79 -1.02
N ASP A 175 41.12 -5.29 -1.19
CA ASP A 175 41.74 -4.96 -2.48
C ASP A 175 43.11 -4.28 -2.25
N GLY A 176 44.07 -4.51 -3.15
CA GLY A 176 45.31 -3.72 -3.18
C GLY A 176 46.62 -4.51 -3.22
N GLY A 177 46.72 -5.53 -4.06
CA GLY A 177 48.00 -6.11 -4.47
C GLY A 177 48.84 -5.09 -5.26
N GLY A 178 49.83 -4.48 -4.60
CA GLY A 178 50.87 -3.68 -5.25
C GLY A 178 52.07 -4.55 -5.63
N HIS A 179 52.16 -4.94 -6.89
CA HIS A 179 53.33 -5.56 -7.51
C HIS A 179 54.46 -4.51 -7.58
N GLN A 180 55.61 -4.78 -6.96
CA GLN A 180 56.89 -4.14 -7.28
C GLN A 180 57.80 -5.21 -7.85
N GLY A 181 58.23 -5.00 -9.09
CA GLY A 181 59.14 -5.86 -9.86
C GLY A 181 59.29 -5.29 -11.26
#